data_AF-A0A8S3TX22-F1
#
_entry.id   AF-A0A8S3TX22-F1
#
_cell.length_a   1.000
_cell.length_b   1.000
_cell.length_c   1.000
_cell.angle_alpha   90.00
_cell.angle_beta   90.00
_cell.angle_gamma   90.00
#
_symmetry.space_group_name_H-M   'P 1'
#
loop_
_entity.id
_entity.type
_entity.pdbx_description
1 polymer ?
#
loop_
_entity_poly.entity_id
_entity_poly.type
_entity_poly.pdbx_seq_one_letter_code
_entity_poly.pdbx_strand_id
1 'polypeptide(L)'
;MFADTFQFYTDYKIPKYKTMEDVMGFIEQLRLVDSPEAFGLHANADITYQTKMSTSVLETIMSIQPKDSGGGSGETRESVVYRLAGDMLSKLPPDYIPHEVKDRLKKYGHLQPLNIFLKQEIDRMQRVIGVVRTTLTDLKLAIDGTIIMSESDKSNAKNRKPEIDVVMENMKTTWRNLGDITYTIRN
;
A
#
# COMPACT_ATOMS: atom_id res chain seq x y z
N MET A 1 3.00 -3.08 -43.68
CA MET A 1 4.17 -2.27 -43.24
C MET A 1 3.62 -0.96 -42.68
N PHE A 2 4.25 -0.40 -41.63
CA PHE A 2 3.83 0.86 -41.01
C PHE A 2 3.81 2.00 -42.05
N ALA A 3 2.90 2.97 -41.88
CA ALA A 3 2.82 4.14 -42.74
C ALA A 3 4.08 5.00 -42.63
N ASP A 4 4.43 5.73 -43.69
CA ASP A 4 5.62 6.61 -43.74
C ASP A 4 5.57 7.76 -42.73
N THR A 5 4.38 8.05 -42.21
CA THR A 5 4.12 9.06 -41.17
C THR A 5 4.06 8.47 -39.76
N PHE A 6 4.26 7.17 -39.60
CA PHE A 6 4.16 6.51 -38.30
C PHE A 6 5.33 6.90 -37.41
N GLN A 7 5.02 7.41 -36.22
CA GLN A 7 5.96 7.70 -35.15
C GLN A 7 5.44 7.04 -33.87
N PHE A 8 6.34 6.41 -33.11
CA PHE A 8 6.00 5.76 -31.84
C PHE A 8 5.71 6.79 -30.74
N TYR A 9 6.46 7.89 -30.78
CA TYR A 9 6.33 9.04 -29.89
C TYR A 9 6.91 10.26 -30.61
N THR A 10 6.70 11.47 -30.12
CA THR A 10 7.25 12.69 -30.74
C THR A 10 8.75 12.52 -30.97
N ASP A 11 9.19 12.67 -32.22
CA ASP A 11 10.59 12.47 -32.67
C ASP A 11 11.09 11.01 -32.76
N TYR A 12 10.31 10.00 -32.37
CA TYR A 12 10.65 8.56 -32.51
C TYR A 12 10.02 7.95 -33.76
N LYS A 13 10.66 8.16 -34.91
CA LYS A 13 10.24 7.62 -36.22
C LYS A 13 10.96 6.31 -36.53
N ILE A 14 10.37 5.50 -37.42
CA ILE A 14 11.05 4.31 -37.96
C ILE A 14 12.02 4.75 -39.07
N PRO A 15 13.35 4.65 -38.87
CA PRO A 15 14.31 4.99 -39.90
C PRO A 15 14.20 4.04 -41.10
N LYS A 16 14.07 4.60 -42.31
CA LYS A 16 14.12 3.85 -43.58
C LYS A 16 15.49 3.97 -44.25
N TYR A 17 16.55 3.86 -43.47
CA TYR A 17 17.91 3.99 -44.00
C TYR A 17 18.44 2.66 -44.52
N LYS A 18 19.26 2.71 -45.58
CA LYS A 18 19.84 1.52 -46.24
C LYS A 18 21.24 1.19 -45.72
N THR A 19 21.94 2.15 -45.13
CA THR A 19 23.30 1.98 -44.62
C THR A 19 23.32 2.01 -43.09
N MET A 20 24.30 1.32 -42.50
CA MET A 20 24.45 1.26 -41.04
C MET A 20 24.87 2.60 -40.44
N GLU A 21 25.65 3.39 -41.17
CA GLU A 21 26.11 4.73 -40.76
C GLU A 21 24.93 5.69 -40.58
N ASP A 22 23.94 5.65 -41.48
CA ASP A 22 22.73 6.46 -41.37
C ASP A 22 21.88 6.09 -40.13
N VAL A 23 21.83 4.80 -39.78
CA VAL A 23 21.10 4.32 -38.58
C VAL A 23 21.82 4.77 -37.31
N MET A 24 23.16 4.68 -37.28
CA MET A 24 23.96 5.14 -36.14
C MET A 24 23.82 6.66 -35.95
N GLY A 25 23.89 7.43 -37.04
CA GLY A 25 23.69 8.88 -36.99
C GLY A 25 22.29 9.29 -36.51
N PHE A 26 21.25 8.49 -36.78
CA PHE A 26 19.92 8.72 -36.23
C PHE A 26 19.84 8.41 -34.73
N ILE A 27 20.46 7.33 -34.26
CA ILE A 27 20.49 6.97 -32.83
C ILE A 27 21.21 8.07 -32.02
N GLU A 28 22.30 8.63 -32.55
CA GLU A 28 23.04 9.72 -31.90
C GLU A 28 22.24 11.02 -31.80
N GLN A 29 21.24 11.22 -32.65
CA GLN A 29 20.35 12.40 -32.61
C GLN A 29 19.20 12.24 -31.62
N LEU A 30 18.96 11.05 -31.08
CA LEU A 30 17.90 10.83 -30.09
C LEU A 30 18.26 11.47 -28.74
N ARG A 31 17.22 11.79 -27.96
CA ARG A 31 17.40 12.39 -26.64
C ARG A 31 18.04 11.36 -25.71
N LEU A 32 18.97 11.81 -24.86
CA LEU A 32 19.63 10.96 -23.86
C LEU A 32 18.67 10.55 -22.72
N VAL A 33 17.61 11.34 -22.51
CA VAL A 33 16.59 11.12 -21.49
C VAL A 33 15.23 11.06 -22.16
N ASP A 34 14.61 9.89 -22.07
CA ASP A 34 13.28 9.62 -22.62
C ASP A 34 12.19 10.04 -21.62
N SER A 35 11.11 10.65 -22.12
CA SER A 35 9.91 10.89 -21.31
C SER A 35 9.15 9.58 -21.07
N PRO A 36 8.44 9.42 -19.93
CA PRO A 36 7.66 8.20 -19.66
C PRO A 36 6.60 7.90 -20.73
N GLU A 37 6.08 8.94 -21.37
CA GLU A 37 5.09 8.83 -22.44
C GLU A 37 5.62 8.10 -23.68
N ALA A 38 6.94 8.14 -23.92
CA ALA A 38 7.57 7.35 -24.98
C ALA A 38 7.39 5.84 -24.78
N PHE A 39 7.18 5.41 -23.52
CA PHE A 39 6.89 4.03 -23.13
C PHE A 39 5.40 3.78 -22.89
N GLY A 40 4.53 4.73 -23.23
CA GLY A 40 3.08 4.65 -22.98
C GLY A 40 2.68 4.86 -21.52
N LEU A 41 3.56 5.43 -20.69
CA LEU A 41 3.29 5.74 -19.29
C LEU A 41 2.83 7.19 -19.12
N HIS A 42 2.04 7.44 -18.07
CA HIS A 42 1.65 8.79 -17.68
C HIS A 42 2.84 9.57 -17.10
N ALA A 43 2.91 10.89 -17.29
CA ALA A 43 4.00 11.75 -16.78
C ALA A 43 4.32 11.56 -15.28
N ASN A 44 3.31 11.23 -14.46
CA ASN A 44 3.47 10.91 -13.03
C ASN A 44 4.36 9.69 -12.73
N ALA A 45 4.63 8.84 -13.72
CA ALA A 45 5.57 7.73 -13.57
C ALA A 45 6.99 8.23 -13.26
N ASP A 46 7.39 9.38 -13.82
CA ASP A 46 8.69 10.00 -13.53
C ASP A 46 8.76 10.49 -12.07
N ILE A 47 7.71 11.17 -11.59
CA ILE A 47 7.60 11.58 -10.17
C ILE A 47 7.72 10.37 -9.25
N THR A 48 7.04 9.27 -9.60
CA THR A 48 7.08 8.03 -8.81
C THR A 48 8.47 7.41 -8.81
N TYR A 49 9.14 7.39 -9.96
CA TYR A 49 10.51 6.90 -10.10
C TYR A 49 11.49 7.73 -9.26
N GLN A 50 11.46 9.05 -9.40
CA GLN A 50 12.33 9.97 -8.65
C GLN A 50 12.10 9.88 -7.14
N THR A 51 10.83 9.74 -6.71
CA THR A 51 10.50 9.54 -5.29
C THR A 51 11.10 8.24 -4.77
N LYS A 52 10.92 7.12 -5.49
CA LYS A 52 11.50 5.83 -5.11
C LYS A 52 13.03 5.85 -5.07
N MET A 53 13.66 6.48 -6.06
CA MET A 53 15.11 6.60 -6.13
C MET A 53 15.65 7.42 -4.96
N SER A 54 15.01 8.56 -4.67
CA SER A 54 15.38 9.42 -3.54
C SER A 54 15.25 8.68 -2.20
N THR A 55 14.14 7.96 -1.98
CA THR A 55 13.95 7.14 -0.78
C THR A 55 15.03 6.07 -0.65
N SER A 56 15.34 5.35 -1.73
CA SER A 56 16.38 4.31 -1.74
C SER A 56 17.78 4.88 -1.42
N VAL A 57 18.12 6.05 -1.95
CA VAL A 57 19.36 6.74 -1.63
C VAL A 57 19.41 7.13 -0.14
N LEU A 58 18.32 7.70 0.39
CA LEU A 58 18.23 8.07 1.80
C LEU A 58 18.31 6.85 2.74
N GLU A 59 17.63 5.76 2.41
CA GLU A 59 17.72 4.48 3.13
C GLU A 59 19.14 3.94 3.14
N THR A 60 19.83 4.01 2.00
CA THR A 60 21.23 3.59 1.88
C THR A 60 22.14 4.45 2.77
N ILE A 61 21.96 5.78 2.78
CA ILE A 61 22.70 6.69 3.64
C ILE A 61 22.46 6.36 5.12
N MET A 62 21.20 6.18 5.52
CA MET A 62 20.85 5.79 6.89
C MET A 62 21.44 4.43 7.29
N SER A 63 21.56 3.49 6.34
CA SER A 63 22.11 2.15 6.60
C SER A 63 23.62 2.15 6.89
N ILE A 64 24.36 3.13 6.34
CA ILE A 64 25.80 3.28 6.52
C ILE A 64 26.13 4.03 7.83
N GLN A 65 25.16 4.74 8.40
CA GLN A 65 25.34 5.49 9.64
C GLN A 65 25.77 4.56 10.80
N PRO A 66 26.86 4.87 11.54
CA PRO A 66 27.34 4.00 12.61
C PRO A 66 26.32 3.93 13.75
N LYS A 67 25.81 2.71 14.01
CA LYS A 67 24.74 2.45 14.98
C LYS A 67 25.12 2.77 16.44
N ASP A 68 26.41 2.92 16.73
CA ASP A 68 26.96 3.21 18.06
C ASP A 68 27.43 4.67 18.25
N SER A 69 27.31 5.54 17.25
CA SER A 69 27.86 6.91 17.30
C SER A 69 26.83 7.99 17.69
N GLY A 70 26.02 7.71 18.71
CA GLY A 70 24.96 8.62 19.14
C GLY A 70 24.73 8.60 20.65
N GLY A 71 25.73 8.98 21.45
CA GLY A 71 25.57 9.35 22.86
C GLY A 71 24.83 10.68 23.03
N GLY A 72 23.74 10.88 22.31
CA GLY A 72 22.87 12.05 22.40
C GLY A 72 21.59 11.69 23.15
N SER A 73 21.17 12.58 24.05
CA SER A 73 19.85 12.57 24.71
C SER A 73 18.74 12.81 23.68
N GLY A 74 18.56 11.88 22.75
CA GLY A 74 17.46 11.82 21.80
C GLY A 74 16.45 10.77 22.23
N GLU A 75 15.20 10.93 21.80
CA GLU A 75 14.13 9.94 21.97
C GLU A 75 14.63 8.56 21.48
N THR A 76 14.66 7.55 22.36
CA THR A 76 15.10 6.19 21.99
C THR A 76 14.13 5.60 20.98
N ARG A 77 14.59 4.69 20.11
CA ARG A 77 13.73 4.03 19.12
C ARG A 77 12.53 3.37 19.78
N GLU A 78 12.73 2.79 20.96
CA GLU A 78 11.72 2.17 21.78
C GLU A 78 10.67 3.18 22.25
N SER A 79 11.09 4.38 22.68
CA SER A 79 10.15 5.44 23.09
C SER A 79 9.34 6.01 21.92
N VAL A 80 9.93 6.15 20.73
CA VAL A 80 9.20 6.52 19.50
C VAL A 80 8.13 5.47 19.17
N VAL A 81 8.50 4.19 19.20
CA VAL A 81 7.58 3.07 18.90
C VAL A 81 6.47 3.01 19.96
N TYR A 82 6.79 3.21 21.24
CA TYR A 82 5.82 3.23 22.33
C TYR A 82 4.77 4.32 22.14
N ARG A 83 5.21 5.54 21.81
CA ARG A 83 4.33 6.68 21.54
C ARG A 83 3.43 6.40 20.34
N LEU A 84 4.01 5.93 19.23
CA LEU A 84 3.26 5.61 18.02
C LEU A 84 2.23 4.50 18.26
N ALA A 85 2.58 3.46 19.01
CA ALA A 85 1.64 2.40 19.40
C ALA A 85 0.48 2.96 20.24
N GLY A 86 0.76 3.89 21.16
CA GLY A 86 -0.26 4.61 21.92
C GLY A 86 -1.19 5.45 21.02
N ASP A 87 -0.63 6.17 20.06
CA ASP A 87 -1.39 6.97 19.08
C ASP A 87 -2.27 6.09 18.18
N MET A 88 -1.81 4.90 17.81
CA MET A 88 -2.60 3.93 17.05
C MET A 88 -3.72 3.33 17.90
N LEU A 89 -3.44 2.97 19.16
CA LEU A 89 -4.44 2.45 20.09
C LEU A 89 -5.56 3.46 20.38
N SER A 90 -5.24 4.75 20.50
CA SER A 90 -6.24 5.79 20.75
C SER A 90 -7.15 6.06 19.55
N LYS A 91 -6.68 5.77 18.34
CA LYS A 91 -7.45 5.91 17.08
C LYS A 91 -8.26 4.67 16.73
N LEU A 92 -8.05 3.54 17.43
CA LEU A 92 -8.83 2.33 17.17
C LEU A 92 -10.28 2.53 17.65
N PRO A 93 -11.27 2.19 16.81
CA PRO A 93 -12.65 2.20 17.24
C PRO A 93 -12.88 1.20 18.39
N PRO A 94 -13.90 1.42 19.23
CA PRO A 94 -14.31 0.44 20.22
C PRO A 94 -14.83 -0.83 19.54
N ASP A 95 -14.81 -1.92 20.29
CA ASP A 95 -15.33 -3.21 19.83
C ASP A 95 -16.85 -3.12 19.57
N TYR A 96 -17.30 -3.78 18.51
CA TYR A 96 -18.72 -3.82 18.16
C TYR A 96 -19.52 -4.59 19.21
N ILE A 97 -20.66 -4.02 19.63
CA ILE A 97 -21.58 -4.68 20.58
C ILE A 97 -22.46 -5.66 19.80
N PRO A 98 -22.32 -6.99 19.99
CA PRO A 98 -23.00 -7.98 19.14
C PRO A 98 -24.53 -7.91 19.23
N HIS A 99 -25.07 -7.54 20.39
CA HIS A 99 -26.51 -7.42 20.61
C HIS A 99 -27.10 -6.24 19.81
N GLU A 100 -26.44 -5.08 19.85
CA GLU A 100 -26.89 -3.88 19.15
C GLU A 100 -26.83 -4.05 17.63
N VAL A 101 -25.74 -4.66 17.13
CA VAL A 101 -25.59 -4.97 15.71
C VAL A 101 -26.70 -5.92 15.26
N LYS A 102 -26.97 -7.00 16.01
CA LYS A 102 -28.06 -7.95 15.70
C LYS A 102 -29.43 -7.27 15.69
N ASP A 103 -29.72 -6.40 16.65
CA ASP A 103 -31.02 -5.72 16.72
C ASP A 103 -31.22 -4.72 15.59
N ARG A 104 -30.17 -3.97 15.22
CA ARG A 104 -30.19 -3.09 14.05
C ARG A 104 -30.42 -3.90 12.76
N LEU A 105 -29.68 -5.00 12.55
CA LEU A 105 -29.86 -5.84 11.36
C LEU A 105 -31.26 -6.48 11.27
N LYS A 106 -31.90 -6.83 12.40
CA LYS A 106 -33.29 -7.30 12.40
C LYS A 106 -34.25 -6.23 11.88
N LYS A 107 -34.06 -4.97 12.26
CA LYS A 107 -34.89 -3.83 11.81
C LYS A 107 -34.76 -3.56 10.31
N TYR A 108 -33.59 -3.79 9.72
CA TYR A 108 -33.32 -3.57 8.29
C TYR A 108 -33.65 -4.76 7.38
N GLY A 109 -34.18 -5.87 7.93
CA GLY A 109 -34.46 -7.08 7.18
C GLY A 109 -33.27 -8.03 7.12
N HIS A 110 -33.07 -8.80 8.19
CA HIS A 110 -31.92 -9.68 8.39
C HIS A 110 -31.65 -10.74 7.29
N LEU A 111 -32.64 -11.05 6.44
CA LEU A 111 -32.52 -11.99 5.32
C LEU A 111 -32.15 -11.34 3.99
N GLN A 112 -32.02 -10.01 3.94
CA GLN A 112 -31.57 -9.32 2.74
C GLN A 112 -30.09 -9.66 2.47
N PRO A 113 -29.70 -10.01 1.23
CA PRO A 113 -28.33 -10.41 0.91
C PRO A 113 -27.27 -9.40 1.36
N LEU A 114 -27.56 -8.10 1.23
CA LEU A 114 -26.67 -7.02 1.65
C LEU A 114 -26.46 -7.01 3.18
N ASN A 115 -27.50 -7.32 3.96
CA ASN A 115 -27.42 -7.36 5.41
C ASN A 115 -26.66 -8.60 5.90
N ILE A 116 -26.75 -9.72 5.19
CA ILE A 116 -25.95 -10.93 5.48
C ILE A 116 -24.45 -10.62 5.27
N PHE A 117 -24.10 -9.97 4.17
CA PHE A 117 -22.72 -9.55 3.89
C PHE A 117 -22.22 -8.55 4.94
N LEU A 118 -23.02 -7.53 5.27
CA LEU A 118 -22.69 -6.54 6.29
C LEU A 118 -22.40 -7.20 7.64
N LYS A 119 -23.20 -8.18 8.06
CA LYS A 119 -22.97 -8.93 9.30
C LYS A 119 -21.61 -9.63 9.28
N GLN A 120 -21.32 -10.36 8.19
CA GLN A 120 -20.06 -11.09 8.05
C GLN A 120 -18.86 -10.15 8.06
N GLU A 121 -18.99 -8.98 7.41
CA GLU A 121 -17.93 -7.99 7.37
C GLU A 121 -17.70 -7.33 8.73
N ILE A 122 -18.77 -7.03 9.49
CA ILE A 122 -18.65 -6.55 10.88
C ILE A 122 -17.94 -7.60 11.75
N ASP A 123 -18.34 -8.88 11.66
CA ASP A 123 -17.71 -9.97 12.41
C ASP A 123 -16.21 -10.11 12.05
N ARG A 124 -15.86 -9.91 10.77
CA ARG A 124 -14.47 -9.93 10.30
C ARG A 124 -13.68 -8.72 10.80
N MET A 125 -14.22 -7.52 10.69
CA MET A 125 -13.60 -6.29 11.18
C MET A 125 -13.38 -6.36 12.69
N GLN A 126 -14.33 -6.92 13.45
CA GLN A 126 -14.18 -7.12 14.89
C GLN A 126 -12.97 -8.01 15.22
N ARG A 127 -12.75 -9.10 14.46
CA ARG A 127 -11.56 -9.94 14.64
C ARG A 127 -10.27 -9.18 14.38
N VAL A 128 -10.24 -8.34 13.34
CA VAL A 128 -9.06 -7.53 13.00
C VAL A 128 -8.78 -6.50 14.09
N ILE A 129 -9.81 -5.77 14.54
CA ILE A 129 -9.68 -4.79 15.63
C ILE A 129 -9.13 -5.45 16.89
N GLY A 130 -9.65 -6.62 17.25
CA GLY A 130 -9.15 -7.40 18.40
C GLY A 130 -7.67 -7.75 18.28
N VAL A 131 -7.25 -8.31 17.13
CA VAL A 131 -5.84 -8.68 16.90
C VAL A 131 -4.93 -7.45 16.92
N VAL A 132 -5.33 -6.34 16.30
CA VAL A 132 -4.53 -5.10 16.30
C VAL A 132 -4.42 -4.53 17.72
N ARG A 133 -5.52 -4.56 18.49
CA ARG A 133 -5.51 -4.10 19.89
C ARG A 133 -4.57 -4.94 20.76
N THR A 134 -4.64 -6.26 20.67
CA THR A 134 -3.76 -7.15 21.45
C THR A 134 -2.31 -6.96 21.05
N THR A 135 -1.99 -7.01 19.75
CA THR A 135 -0.62 -6.85 19.26
C THR A 135 0.03 -5.52 19.64
N LEU A 136 -0.71 -4.40 19.58
CA LEU A 136 -0.19 -3.10 20.02
C LEU A 136 -0.03 -3.01 21.54
N THR A 137 -0.91 -3.67 22.30
CA THR A 137 -0.80 -3.72 23.78
C THR A 137 0.40 -4.56 24.20
N ASP A 138 0.58 -5.72 23.59
CA ASP A 138 1.71 -6.63 23.83
C ASP A 138 3.04 -5.98 23.44
N LEU A 139 3.05 -5.21 22.34
CA LEU A 139 4.23 -4.44 21.94
C LEU A 139 4.63 -3.41 23.01
N LYS A 140 3.65 -2.69 23.59
CA LYS A 140 3.93 -1.74 24.68
C LYS A 140 4.43 -2.45 25.94
N LEU A 141 3.80 -3.54 26.34
CA LEU A 141 4.20 -4.33 27.51
C LEU A 141 5.57 -4.98 27.34
N ALA A 142 5.94 -5.34 26.10
CA ALA A 142 7.27 -5.84 25.77
C ALA A 142 8.34 -4.74 25.83
N ILE A 143 8.02 -3.51 25.40
CA ILE A 143 8.90 -2.35 25.55
C ILE A 143 9.11 -2.00 27.03
N ASP A 144 8.04 -2.08 27.83
CA ASP A 144 8.09 -1.88 29.30
C ASP A 144 8.79 -3.05 30.04
N GLY A 145 9.26 -4.08 29.32
CA GLY A 145 9.97 -5.24 29.88
C GLY A 145 9.09 -6.17 30.73
N THR A 146 7.77 -5.98 30.70
CA THR A 146 6.81 -6.72 31.54
C THR A 146 6.42 -8.07 30.91
N ILE A 147 6.49 -8.19 29.58
CA ILE A 147 6.15 -9.42 28.85
C ILE A 147 7.25 -9.75 27.83
N ILE A 148 7.63 -11.02 27.73
CA ILE A 148 8.42 -11.53 26.61
C ILE A 148 7.44 -11.88 25.48
N MET A 149 7.46 -11.10 24.40
CA MET A 149 6.57 -11.28 23.26
C MET A 149 6.79 -12.67 22.63
N SER A 150 5.80 -13.55 22.76
CA SER A 150 5.93 -14.97 22.40
C SER A 150 5.92 -15.18 20.87
N GLU A 151 6.58 -16.23 20.40
CA GLU A 151 6.60 -16.60 18.96
C GLU A 151 5.19 -16.92 18.45
N SER A 152 4.28 -17.36 19.33
CA SER A 152 2.85 -17.52 19.06
C SER A 152 2.15 -16.22 18.65
N ASP A 153 2.45 -15.09 19.29
CA ASP A 153 1.78 -13.80 18.97
C ASP A 153 2.28 -13.24 17.63
N LYS A 154 3.59 -13.40 17.37
CA LYS A 154 4.23 -13.05 16.10
C LYS A 154 3.76 -13.95 14.95
N SER A 155 3.62 -15.25 15.20
CA SER A 155 3.17 -16.22 14.19
C SER A 155 1.66 -16.18 13.94
N ASN A 156 0.82 -15.82 14.92
CA ASN A 156 -0.63 -15.67 14.72
C ASN A 156 -0.95 -14.43 13.86
N ALA A 157 -0.20 -13.33 14.04
CA ALA A 157 -0.24 -12.17 13.13
C ALA A 157 0.28 -12.52 11.71
N LYS A 158 1.31 -13.38 11.61
CA LYS A 158 1.91 -13.81 10.33
C LYS A 158 1.06 -14.86 9.58
N ASN A 159 0.41 -15.78 10.29
CA ASN A 159 -0.46 -16.83 9.74
C ASN A 159 -1.81 -16.29 9.28
N ARG A 160 -2.30 -15.21 9.92
CA ARG A 160 -3.51 -14.50 9.49
C ARG A 160 -3.24 -13.41 8.46
N LYS A 161 -1.98 -13.05 8.23
CA LYS A 161 -1.56 -12.08 7.21
C LYS A 161 -2.10 -12.42 5.81
N PRO A 162 -2.02 -13.66 5.29
CA PRO A 162 -2.63 -13.99 4.00
C PRO A 162 -4.15 -13.85 4.00
N GLU A 163 -4.86 -14.19 5.09
CA GLU A 163 -6.32 -13.98 5.17
C GLU A 163 -6.67 -12.48 5.22
N ILE A 164 -5.90 -11.68 5.96
CA ILE A 164 -6.11 -10.23 6.05
C ILE A 164 -5.78 -9.57 4.71
N ASP A 165 -4.66 -9.93 4.06
CA ASP A 165 -4.24 -9.39 2.78
C ASP A 165 -5.22 -9.78 1.67
N VAL A 166 -5.66 -11.05 1.62
CA VAL A 166 -6.69 -11.50 0.66
C VAL A 166 -7.98 -10.73 0.86
N VAL A 167 -8.41 -10.50 2.11
CA VAL A 167 -9.67 -9.79 2.30
C VAL A 167 -9.53 -8.29 2.12
N MET A 168 -8.40 -7.67 2.47
CA MET A 168 -8.13 -6.27 2.13
C MET A 168 -8.04 -6.06 0.62
N GLU A 169 -7.49 -7.02 -0.12
CA GLU A 169 -7.46 -7.01 -1.58
C GLU A 169 -8.86 -7.22 -2.17
N ASN A 170 -9.64 -8.18 -1.65
CA ASN A 170 -11.05 -8.38 -2.04
C ASN A 170 -11.91 -7.14 -1.74
N MET A 171 -11.62 -6.45 -0.64
CA MET A 171 -12.30 -5.20 -0.29
C MET A 171 -11.92 -4.11 -1.31
N LYS A 172 -10.63 -3.92 -1.61
CA LYS A 172 -10.16 -2.96 -2.63
C LYS A 172 -10.75 -3.23 -4.01
N THR A 173 -10.81 -4.49 -4.45
CA THR A 173 -11.40 -4.86 -5.75
C THR A 173 -12.91 -4.63 -5.75
N THR A 174 -13.61 -4.94 -4.67
CA THR A 174 -15.04 -4.65 -4.51
C THR A 174 -15.32 -3.15 -4.56
N TRP A 175 -14.50 -2.33 -3.88
CA TRP A 175 -14.64 -0.87 -3.90
C TRP A 175 -14.28 -0.25 -5.27
N ARG A 176 -13.31 -0.79 -6.01
CA ARG A 176 -13.04 -0.40 -7.41
C ARG A 176 -14.23 -0.72 -8.32
N ASN A 177 -14.74 -1.93 -8.24
CA ASN A 177 -15.87 -2.37 -9.05
C ASN A 177 -17.14 -1.57 -8.75
N LEU A 178 -17.35 -1.15 -7.50
CA LEU A 178 -18.42 -0.23 -7.11
C LEU A 178 -18.22 1.19 -7.68
N GLY A 179 -16.97 1.67 -7.74
CA GLY A 179 -16.63 2.94 -8.40
C GLY A 179 -16.96 2.93 -9.90
N ASP A 180 -16.66 1.84 -10.60
CA ASP A 180 -16.94 1.68 -12.03
C ASP A 180 -18.45 1.56 -12.33
N ILE A 181 -19.22 0.95 -11.42
CA ILE A 181 -20.70 0.90 -11.53
C ILE A 181 -21.30 2.30 -11.38
N THR A 182 -20.74 3.17 -10.53
CA THR A 182 -21.24 4.55 -10.39
C THR A 182 -20.92 5.45 -11.58
N TYR A 183 -19.86 5.16 -12.35
CA TYR A 183 -19.55 5.86 -13.61
C TYR A 183 -20.46 5.40 -14.77
N THR A 184 -20.90 4.14 -14.76
CA THR A 184 -21.79 3.61 -15.82
C THR A 184 -23.25 4.05 -15.66
N ILE A 185 -23.67 4.46 -14.46
CA ILE A 185 -25.05 4.96 -14.20
C ILE A 185 -25.16 6.49 -14.38
N ARG A 186 -24.04 7.19 -14.66
CA ARG A 186 -23.98 8.66 -14.83
C ARG A 186 -23.81 9.15 -16.27
N ASN A 187 -23.92 8.28 -17.26
CA ASN A 187 -24.09 8.64 -18.68
C ASN A 187 -25.40 8.06 -19.21
#